data_AF-A0A1C6LA60-F1
#
_entry.id   AF-A0A1C6LA60-F1
#
_cell.length_a   1.000
_cell.length_b   1.000
_cell.length_c   1.000
_cell.angle_alpha   90.00
_cell.angle_beta   90.00
_cell.angle_gamma   90.00
#
_symmetry.space_group_name_H-M   'P 1'
#
loop_
_entity.id
_entity.type
_entity.pdbx_description
1 polymer ?
#
loop_
_entity_poly.entity_id
_entity_poly.type
_entity_poly.pdbx_seq_one_letter_code
_entity_poly.pdbx_strand_id
1 'polypeptide(L)'
;MKKLYLVYGNTWFGGYGEEIHIFGVFSSRKMAEKVKKQAEDEYFEQDQQSRFTELNDRSEVEFYIVEIPEDTRIDEKLGGYIE
;
A
#
# COMPACT_ATOMS: atom_id res chain seq x y z
N MET A 1 -4.20 -2.46 -25.00
CA MET A 1 -3.45 -1.60 -24.05
C MET A 1 -2.79 -2.51 -23.02
N LYS A 2 -1.53 -2.28 -22.69
CA LYS A 2 -0.90 -3.01 -21.59
C LYS A 2 -1.43 -2.47 -20.26
N LYS A 3 -1.50 -3.35 -19.28
CA LYS A 3 -1.90 -3.03 -17.91
C LYS A 3 -0.65 -2.93 -17.05
N LEU A 4 -0.63 -1.92 -16.20
CA LEU A 4 0.30 -1.80 -15.09
C LEU A 4 -0.46 -2.07 -13.78
N TYR A 5 0.28 -2.43 -12.75
CA TYR A 5 -0.22 -2.78 -11.43
C TYR A 5 0.41 -1.80 -10.44
N LEU A 6 -0.38 -0.85 -9.96
CA LEU A 6 0.02 0.11 -8.94
C LEU A 6 -0.18 -0.52 -7.56
N VAL A 7 0.89 -0.58 -6.76
CA VAL A 7 0.86 -1.04 -5.37
C VAL A 7 0.86 0.18 -4.46
N TYR A 8 -0.11 0.29 -3.57
CA TYR A 8 -0.25 1.42 -2.65
C TYR A 8 -0.97 1.00 -1.37
N GLY A 9 -0.93 1.82 -0.33
CA GLY A 9 -1.67 1.55 0.90
C GLY A 9 -1.47 2.62 1.96
N ASN A 10 -2.29 2.58 3.01
CA ASN A 10 -2.16 3.47 4.15
C ASN A 10 -1.02 2.97 5.07
N THR A 11 -0.06 3.83 5.36
CA THR A 11 1.07 3.55 6.26
C THR A 11 0.87 4.16 7.65
N TRP A 12 -0.23 4.87 7.87
CA TRP A 12 -0.58 5.44 9.17
C TRP A 12 -1.52 4.49 9.93
N PHE A 13 -0.99 3.87 11.00
CA PHE A 13 -1.74 2.92 11.83
C PHE A 13 -2.22 3.50 13.17
N GLY A 14 -1.74 4.71 13.54
CA GLY A 14 -2.06 5.38 14.81
C GLY A 14 -3.47 5.98 14.92
N GLY A 15 -4.44 5.46 14.16
CA GLY A 15 -5.83 5.91 14.19
C GLY A 15 -6.16 7.02 13.22
N TYR A 16 -6.43 8.24 13.73
CA TYR A 16 -7.02 9.32 12.93
C TYR A 16 -6.11 9.80 11.81
N GLY A 17 -6.65 9.85 10.60
CA GLY A 17 -5.95 10.26 9.40
C GLY A 17 -5.51 9.07 8.55
N GLU A 18 -4.96 9.38 7.38
CA GLU A 18 -4.37 8.39 6.47
C GLU A 18 -3.11 8.98 5.85
N GLU A 19 -2.07 8.17 5.72
CA GLU A 19 -0.85 8.51 4.98
C GLU A 19 -0.69 7.47 3.86
N ILE A 20 -1.11 7.83 2.65
CA ILE A 20 -1.09 6.89 1.53
C ILE A 20 0.25 6.91 0.83
N HIS A 21 0.91 5.75 0.76
CA HIS A 21 2.17 5.57 0.05
C HIS A 21 1.98 4.74 -1.22
N ILE A 22 2.81 5.02 -2.23
CA ILE A 22 2.96 4.20 -3.42
C ILE A 22 4.23 3.37 -3.30
N PHE A 23 4.09 2.05 -3.33
CA PHE A 23 5.20 1.10 -3.23
C PHE A 23 5.77 0.71 -4.60
N GLY A 24 5.05 1.03 -5.68
CA GLY A 24 5.57 0.95 -7.04
C GLY A 24 4.50 0.70 -8.10
N VAL A 25 4.93 0.78 -9.36
CA VAL A 25 4.11 0.49 -10.54
C VAL A 25 4.81 -0.58 -11.35
N PHE A 26 4.12 -1.70 -11.61
CA PHE A 26 4.71 -2.90 -12.20
C PHE A 26 3.99 -3.30 -13.48
N SER A 27 4.71 -3.86 -14.45
CA SER A 27 4.10 -4.51 -15.62
C SER A 27 3.71 -5.97 -15.38
N SER A 28 4.11 -6.55 -14.23
CA SER A 28 3.85 -7.93 -13.84
C SER A 28 3.07 -7.99 -12.53
N ARG A 29 1.89 -8.61 -12.57
CA ARG A 29 1.05 -8.84 -11.39
C ARG A 29 1.79 -9.60 -10.29
N LYS A 30 2.56 -10.63 -10.68
CA LYS A 30 3.36 -11.43 -9.74
C LYS A 30 4.38 -10.57 -8.98
N MET A 31 4.99 -9.59 -9.66
CA MET A 31 5.92 -8.67 -9.00
C MET A 31 5.19 -7.69 -8.08
N ALA A 32 4.03 -7.18 -8.50
CA ALA A 32 3.19 -6.35 -7.66
C ALA A 32 2.73 -7.09 -6.38
N GLU A 33 2.29 -8.34 -6.49
CA GLU A 33 1.90 -9.18 -5.35
C GLU A 33 3.08 -9.46 -4.42
N LYS A 34 4.28 -9.70 -4.97
CA LYS A 34 5.51 -9.86 -4.17
C LYS A 34 5.84 -8.60 -3.40
N VAL A 35 5.84 -7.44 -4.06
CA VAL A 35 6.18 -6.15 -3.44
C VAL A 35 5.13 -5.74 -2.41
N LYS A 36 3.84 -5.93 -2.71
CA LYS A 36 2.74 -5.74 -1.75
C LYS A 36 3.02 -6.51 -0.46
N LYS A 37 3.21 -7.82 -0.57
CA LYS A 37 3.43 -8.67 0.61
C LYS A 37 4.68 -8.26 1.39
N GLN A 38 5.78 -8.01 0.67
CA GLN A 38 7.03 -7.58 1.30
C GLN A 38 6.85 -6.25 2.06
N ALA A 39 6.21 -5.26 1.45
CA ALA A 39 5.98 -3.97 2.09
C ALA A 39 5.10 -4.12 3.33
N GLU A 40 3.99 -4.88 3.24
CA GLU A 40 3.12 -5.10 4.38
C GLU A 40 3.85 -5.83 5.54
N ASP A 41 4.70 -6.82 5.23
CA ASP A 41 5.52 -7.53 6.22
C ASP A 41 6.53 -6.56 6.87
N GLU A 42 7.21 -5.73 6.08
CA GLU A 42 8.16 -4.71 6.56
C GLU A 42 7.49 -3.69 7.50
N TYR A 43 6.30 -3.19 7.16
CA TYR A 43 5.59 -2.22 8.00
C TYR A 43 5.10 -2.82 9.32
N PHE A 44 4.61 -4.07 9.29
CA PHE A 44 4.25 -4.77 10.52
C PHE A 44 5.49 -4.99 11.40
N GLU A 45 6.60 -5.49 10.84
CA GLU A 45 7.84 -5.70 11.59
C GLU A 45 8.39 -4.39 12.21
N GLN A 46 8.30 -3.27 11.49
CA GLN A 46 8.70 -1.96 12.00
C GLN A 46 7.84 -1.52 13.18
N ASP A 47 6.53 -1.71 13.11
CA ASP A 47 5.61 -1.39 14.21
C ASP A 47 5.88 -2.26 15.46
N GLN A 48 6.14 -3.55 15.28
CA GLN A 48 6.49 -4.44 16.40
C GLN A 48 7.85 -4.08 17.06
N GLN A 49 8.71 -3.33 16.38
CA GLN A 49 9.95 -2.79 16.92
C GLN A 49 9.78 -1.39 17.53
N SER A 50 8.61 -0.76 17.36
CA SER A 50 8.29 0.54 17.94
C SER A 50 8.20 0.48 19.46
N ARG A 51 8.47 1.60 20.12
CA ARG A 51 8.22 1.76 21.56
C ARG A 51 6.72 1.73 21.88
N PHE A 52 5.90 2.14 20.92
CA PHE A 52 4.44 2.15 20.99
C PHE A 52 3.94 1.40 19.76
N THR A 53 3.56 0.14 19.96
CA THR A 53 3.00 -0.73 18.94
C THR A 53 1.56 -0.29 18.68
N GLU A 54 1.24 0.01 17.42
CA GLU A 54 -0.11 0.37 16.99
C GLU A 54 -0.88 -0.86 16.48
N LEU A 55 -0.18 -1.88 15.96
CA LEU A 55 -0.76 -3.05 15.33
C LEU A 55 -0.74 -4.26 16.27
N ASN A 56 -1.88 -4.92 16.43
CA ASN A 56 -1.97 -6.15 17.24
C ASN A 56 -1.82 -7.41 16.37
N ASP A 57 -2.24 -7.33 15.11
CA ASP A 57 -2.19 -8.43 14.15
C ASP A 57 -1.65 -7.99 12.80
N ARG A 58 -0.93 -8.90 12.13
CA ARG A 58 -0.35 -8.64 10.80
C ARG A 58 -1.42 -8.31 9.76
N SER A 59 -2.63 -8.83 9.88
CA SER A 59 -3.74 -8.56 8.97
C SER A 59 -4.25 -7.12 9.03
N GLU A 60 -3.88 -6.35 10.06
CA GLU A 60 -4.18 -4.92 10.15
C GLU A 60 -3.37 -4.08 9.14
N VAL A 61 -2.27 -4.64 8.60
CA VAL A 61 -1.54 -4.05 7.47
C VAL A 61 -2.08 -4.62 6.16
N GLU A 62 -2.99 -3.88 5.54
CA GLU A 62 -3.56 -4.22 4.24
C GLU A 62 -3.22 -3.16 3.19
N PHE A 63 -2.41 -3.55 2.21
CA PHE A 63 -2.13 -2.73 1.03
C PHE A 63 -2.94 -3.23 -0.17
N TYR A 64 -2.92 -2.48 -1.26
CA TYR A 64 -3.79 -2.68 -2.40
C TYR A 64 -3.01 -2.69 -3.71
N ILE A 65 -3.56 -3.42 -4.69
CA ILE A 65 -3.09 -3.42 -6.08
C ILE A 65 -4.24 -2.97 -6.95
N VAL A 66 -4.03 -1.91 -7.74
CA VAL A 66 -4.99 -1.47 -8.75
C VAL A 66 -4.39 -1.62 -10.15
N GLU A 67 -5.21 -2.11 -11.09
CA GLU A 67 -4.84 -2.23 -12.49
C GLU A 67 -5.07 -0.90 -13.21
N ILE A 68 -4.01 -0.32 -13.78
CA ILE A 68 -4.07 0.94 -14.52
C ILE A 68 -3.57 0.76 -15.96
N PRO A 69 -4.15 1.46 -16.95
CA PRO A 69 -3.65 1.42 -18.32
C PRO A 69 -2.28 2.13 -18.44
N GLU A 70 -1.37 1.53 -19.21
CA GLU A 70 -0.08 2.15 -19.58
C GLU A 70 -0.31 3.42 -20.44
N ASP A 71 0.58 4.42 -20.29
CA ASP A 71 0.62 5.67 -21.06
C ASP A 71 -0.71 6.43 -21.13
N THR A 72 -1.51 6.34 -20.06
CA THR A 72 -2.84 6.93 -20.00
C THR A 72 -2.95 7.79 -18.74
N ARG A 73 -3.51 9.00 -18.89
CA ARG A 73 -3.86 9.83 -17.73
C ARG A 73 -4.96 9.13 -16.94
N ILE A 74 -4.70 8.91 -15.66
CA ILE A 74 -5.67 8.36 -14.70
C ILE A 74 -5.93 9.38 -13.59
N ASP A 75 -7.07 9.23 -12.93
CA ASP A 75 -7.43 9.93 -11.69
C ASP A 75 -7.98 8.87 -10.74
N GLU A 76 -7.06 8.13 -10.10
CA GLU A 76 -7.39 7.03 -9.21
C GLU A 76 -7.37 7.54 -7.76
N LYS A 77 -8.49 7.42 -7.05
CA LYS A 77 -8.54 7.77 -5.62
C LYS A 77 -7.87 6.66 -4.82
N LEU A 78 -6.68 6.95 -4.29
CA LEU A 78 -5.89 6.00 -3.49
C LEU A 78 -6.25 5.98 -1.99
N GLY A 79 -7.33 6.67 -1.60
CA GLY A 79 -7.70 6.89 -0.21
C GLY A 79 -7.32 8.29 0.26
N GLY A 80 -7.29 8.47 1.57
CA GLY A 80 -7.03 9.74 2.26
C GLY A 80 -8.26 10.23 3.03
N TYR A 81 -8.05 10.59 4.30
CA TYR A 81 -8.97 11.45 5.03
C TYR A 81 -8.72 12.91 4.64
N ILE A 82 -9.78 13.64 4.29
CA ILE A 82 -9.75 15.06 3.97
C ILE A 82 -10.68 15.76 4.98
N GLU A 83 -10.10 16.59 5.84
CA GLU A 83 -10.85 17.50 6.74
C GLU A 83 -11.45 18.70 6.01
#